data_AF-A0A2G6J044-F1
#
_entry.id   AF-A0A2G6J044-F1
#
_cell.length_a   1.000
_cell.length_b   1.000
_cell.length_c   1.000
_cell.angle_alpha   90.00
_cell.angle_beta   90.00
_cell.angle_gamma   90.00
#
_symmetry.space_group_name_H-M   'P 1'
#
loop_
_entity.id
_entity.type
_entity.pdbx_description
1 polymer ?
#
loop_
_entity_poly.entity_id
_entity_poly.type
_entity_poly.pdbx_seq_one_letter_code
_entity_poly.pdbx_strand_id
1 'polypeptide(L)'
;MTLRVEAGAWEGRPVLFNVATPEALESLSQPPVNWEWGGIFLLQGVLQPFVIFVLAAFSVGVGRRNTAARRADSQGASRFGIMVFFLFLVGEGLLSHTLFTPIWGIEIWPIIVGAVFTGVTAWAMYTAGEPLGRRIWPTMFVSSSLLFSQARVPRRDPLIGQSVLVGLIGAGLIFLLDGPLRWDVVEPLLGKPHSIDIVNLSRIIGQRQALGLALNHSMLIGYWLLHIMALVLIRAVVRRPKLAMALTLAVWVLLAGPGSLERVLLDLVSAAFSLFILLRWGVVAFIMQRVALYILWFARPLEMDGWTSQGSLILVGMLILLALYGAWAAMGEGQGQGQDRRESVG
;
A
#
# COMPACT_ATOMS: atom_id res chain seq x y z
N MET A 1 -14.45 -30.07 28.84
CA MET A 1 -13.32 -29.19 28.51
C MET A 1 -12.95 -28.41 29.75
N THR A 2 -11.73 -28.58 30.25
CA THR A 2 -11.18 -27.82 31.38
C THR A 2 -10.32 -26.68 30.83
N LEU A 3 -10.75 -25.45 31.03
CA LEU A 3 -10.07 -24.24 30.57
C LEU A 3 -9.29 -23.65 31.75
N ARG A 4 -7.96 -23.48 31.61
CA ARG A 4 -7.15 -22.77 32.61
C ARG A 4 -7.11 -21.31 32.22
N VAL A 5 -7.76 -20.47 33.04
CA VAL A 5 -7.75 -19.03 32.87
C VAL A 5 -6.86 -18.44 33.96
N GLU A 6 -5.77 -17.81 33.55
CA GLU A 6 -4.91 -17.02 34.43
C GLU A 6 -5.17 -15.55 34.17
N ALA A 7 -5.47 -14.79 35.22
CA ALA A 7 -5.67 -13.36 35.12
C ALA A 7 -4.55 -12.62 35.86
N GLY A 8 -3.92 -11.66 35.19
CA GLY A 8 -3.01 -10.69 35.79
C GLY A 8 -3.74 -9.39 36.09
N ALA A 9 -3.56 -8.86 37.30
CA ALA A 9 -4.11 -7.57 37.70
C ALA A 9 -2.99 -6.55 37.97
N TRP A 10 -3.22 -5.30 37.53
CA TRP A 10 -2.40 -4.14 37.87
C TRP A 10 -3.29 -3.15 38.63
N GLU A 11 -2.84 -2.71 39.82
CA GLU A 11 -3.62 -1.81 40.69
C GLU A 11 -5.06 -2.31 40.98
N GLY A 12 -5.22 -3.63 41.13
CA GLY A 12 -6.53 -4.25 41.40
C GLY A 12 -7.47 -4.32 40.19
N ARG A 13 -7.01 -3.90 39.00
CA ARG A 13 -7.75 -4.02 37.75
C ARG A 13 -7.19 -5.18 36.91
N PRO A 14 -8.02 -6.11 36.42
CA PRO A 14 -7.54 -7.16 35.53
C PRO A 14 -7.09 -6.52 34.20
N VAL A 15 -5.84 -6.75 33.81
CA VAL A 15 -5.21 -6.18 32.60
C VAL A 15 -4.71 -7.25 31.64
N LEU A 16 -4.58 -8.49 32.11
CA LEU A 16 -4.07 -9.59 31.32
C LEU A 16 -4.89 -10.85 31.59
N PHE A 17 -5.29 -11.53 30.53
CA PHE A 17 -5.91 -12.85 30.61
C PHE A 17 -5.13 -13.80 29.71
N ASN A 18 -4.55 -14.83 30.31
CA ASN A 18 -3.94 -15.94 29.61
C ASN A 18 -4.90 -17.13 29.70
N VAL A 19 -5.43 -17.52 28.55
CA VAL A 19 -6.40 -18.61 28.45
C VAL A 19 -5.69 -19.77 27.78
N ALA A 20 -5.31 -20.77 28.58
CA ALA A 20 -4.61 -21.94 28.10
C ALA A 20 -5.54 -23.16 28.12
N THR A 21 -5.65 -23.84 26.98
CA THR A 21 -6.20 -25.19 26.94
C THR A 21 -5.08 -26.20 27.24
N PRO A 22 -5.43 -27.40 27.75
CA PRO A 22 -4.45 -28.48 27.90
C PRO A 22 -3.69 -28.76 26.60
N GLU A 23 -4.37 -28.74 25.45
CA GLU A 23 -3.73 -28.94 24.15
C GLU A 23 -2.73 -27.81 23.81
N ALA A 24 -3.05 -26.55 24.17
CA ALA A 24 -2.14 -25.42 23.94
C ALA A 24 -0.86 -25.54 24.79
N LEU A 25 -0.98 -25.95 26.05
CA LEU A 25 0.16 -26.22 26.94
C LEU A 25 1.01 -27.41 26.45
N GLU A 26 0.37 -28.45 25.93
CA GLU A 26 1.05 -29.61 25.37
C GLU A 26 1.82 -29.24 24.09
N SER A 27 1.27 -28.33 23.27
CA SER A 27 1.96 -27.80 22.08
C SER A 27 3.25 -27.03 22.41
N LEU A 28 3.34 -26.38 23.57
CA LEU A 28 4.55 -25.71 24.05
C LEU A 28 5.64 -26.69 24.51
N SER A 29 5.26 -27.92 24.86
CA SER A 29 6.18 -28.99 25.26
C SER A 29 6.68 -29.84 24.09
N GLN A 30 6.08 -29.68 22.91
CA GLN A 30 6.58 -30.32 21.70
C GLN A 30 7.90 -29.66 21.27
N PRO A 31 8.89 -30.45 20.79
CA PRO A 31 10.08 -29.88 20.21
C PRO A 31 9.68 -28.91 19.09
N PRO A 32 10.38 -27.76 18.95
CA PRO A 32 10.05 -26.78 17.93
C PRO A 32 10.00 -27.51 16.58
N VAL A 33 8.85 -27.42 15.90
CA VAL A 33 8.66 -28.06 14.60
C VAL A 33 9.82 -27.63 13.71
N ASN A 34 10.71 -28.57 13.42
CA ASN A 34 11.83 -28.40 12.52
C ASN A 34 11.23 -27.89 11.22
N TRP A 35 11.58 -26.67 10.80
CA TRP A 35 11.07 -26.09 9.57
C TRP A 35 11.33 -27.06 8.42
N GLU A 36 10.29 -27.77 8.00
CA GLU A 36 10.37 -28.61 6.82
C GLU A 36 10.59 -27.68 5.64
N TRP A 37 11.60 -27.97 4.84
CA TRP A 37 11.89 -27.30 3.56
C TRP A 37 10.80 -27.68 2.55
N GLY A 38 9.56 -27.34 2.84
CA GLY A 38 8.39 -27.60 2.01
C GLY A 38 8.25 -26.57 0.90
N GLY A 39 7.26 -26.78 0.04
CA GLY A 39 6.98 -25.87 -1.07
C GLY A 39 6.74 -24.41 -0.64
N ILE A 40 6.18 -24.20 0.56
CA ILE A 40 5.98 -22.85 1.14
C ILE A 40 7.31 -22.13 1.36
N PHE A 41 8.32 -22.83 1.89
CA PHE A 41 9.65 -22.26 2.09
C PHE A 41 10.30 -21.90 0.74
N LEU A 42 10.20 -22.76 -0.26
CA LEU A 42 10.74 -22.45 -1.59
C LEU A 42 10.03 -21.25 -2.23
N LEU A 43 8.71 -21.15 -2.07
CA LEU A 43 7.93 -20.04 -2.60
C LEU A 43 8.24 -18.71 -1.89
N GLN A 44 8.26 -18.68 -0.56
CA GLN A 44 8.44 -17.45 0.23
C GLN A 44 9.89 -17.11 0.53
N GLY A 45 10.71 -18.10 0.85
CA GLY A 45 12.10 -17.93 1.25
C GLY A 45 13.05 -17.76 0.07
N VAL A 46 12.68 -18.26 -1.11
CA VAL A 46 13.55 -18.24 -2.30
C VAL A 46 12.89 -17.52 -3.47
N LEU A 47 11.76 -18.02 -3.97
CA LEU A 47 11.18 -17.54 -5.23
C LEU A 47 10.71 -16.09 -5.14
N GLN A 48 9.96 -15.73 -4.09
CA GLN A 48 9.46 -14.37 -3.90
C GLN A 48 10.60 -13.34 -3.77
N PRO A 49 11.62 -13.52 -2.89
CA PRO A 49 12.79 -12.65 -2.84
C PRO A 49 13.55 -12.60 -4.17
N PHE A 50 13.69 -13.74 -4.86
CA PHE A 50 14.34 -13.80 -6.16
C PHE A 50 13.60 -12.97 -7.21
N VAL A 51 12.27 -13.06 -7.29
CA VAL A 51 11.46 -12.24 -8.20
C VAL A 51 11.61 -10.75 -7.87
N ILE A 52 11.55 -10.37 -6.59
CA ILE A 52 11.75 -8.98 -6.15
C ILE A 52 13.14 -8.49 -6.57
N PHE A 53 14.18 -9.31 -6.35
CA PHE A 53 15.55 -9.00 -6.73
C PHE A 53 15.71 -8.80 -8.24
N VAL A 54 15.15 -9.71 -9.04
CA VAL A 54 15.18 -9.62 -10.52
C VAL A 54 14.48 -8.36 -10.99
N LEU A 55 13.29 -8.05 -10.45
CA LEU A 55 12.56 -6.83 -10.79
C LEU A 55 13.36 -5.57 -10.42
N ALA A 56 13.93 -5.52 -9.21
CA ALA A 56 14.75 -4.40 -8.76
C ALA A 56 16.01 -4.20 -9.61
N ALA A 57 16.76 -5.28 -9.87
CA ALA A 57 17.96 -5.25 -10.70
C ALA A 57 17.66 -4.78 -12.13
N PHE A 58 16.55 -5.27 -12.71
CA PHE A 58 16.12 -4.86 -14.04
C PHE A 58 15.69 -3.39 -14.06
N SER A 59 14.94 -2.94 -13.05
CA SER A 59 14.56 -1.53 -12.89
C SER A 59 15.78 -0.62 -12.85
N VAL A 60 16.83 -0.98 -12.11
CA VAL A 60 18.08 -0.20 -12.08
C VAL A 60 18.77 -0.18 -13.44
N GLY A 61 18.86 -1.32 -14.13
CA GLY A 61 19.48 -1.41 -15.45
C GLY A 61 18.77 -0.56 -16.50
N VAL A 62 17.45 -0.62 -16.54
CA VAL A 62 16.61 0.23 -17.41
C VAL A 62 16.73 1.70 -17.02
N GLY A 63 16.64 2.01 -15.73
CA GLY A 63 16.77 3.37 -15.21
C GLY A 63 18.06 4.03 -15.68
N ARG A 64 19.20 3.34 -15.54
CA ARG A 64 20.51 3.83 -16.02
C ARG A 64 20.50 4.18 -17.52
N ARG A 65 19.95 3.28 -18.35
CA ARG A 65 19.84 3.52 -19.81
C ARG A 65 18.92 4.71 -20.13
N ASN A 66 17.80 4.83 -19.43
CA ASN A 66 16.84 5.91 -19.65
C ASN A 66 17.37 7.28 -19.21
N THR A 67 18.10 7.33 -18.09
CA THR A 67 18.76 8.54 -17.60
C THR A 67 19.89 8.97 -18.54
N ALA A 68 20.72 8.02 -18.98
CA ALA A 68 21.77 8.30 -19.97
C ALA A 68 21.21 8.85 -21.29
N ALA A 69 20.04 8.35 -21.71
CA ALA A 69 19.35 8.81 -22.91
C ALA A 69 18.53 10.11 -22.71
N ARG A 70 18.53 10.71 -21.51
CA ARG A 70 17.70 11.89 -21.14
C ARG A 70 16.20 11.73 -21.46
N ARG A 71 15.68 10.51 -21.35
CA ARG A 71 14.27 10.19 -21.67
C ARG A 71 13.34 10.19 -20.46
N ALA A 72 13.90 10.27 -19.25
CA ALA A 72 13.14 10.28 -18.01
C ALA A 72 12.83 11.71 -17.55
N ASP A 73 11.66 11.91 -16.95
CA ASP A 73 11.36 13.17 -16.25
C ASP A 73 12.13 13.22 -14.93
N SER A 74 13.31 13.84 -14.97
CA SER A 74 14.17 13.99 -13.80
C SER A 74 13.58 14.90 -12.73
N GLN A 75 12.73 15.87 -13.12
CA GLN A 75 12.08 16.78 -12.18
C GLN A 75 10.93 16.08 -11.44
N GLY A 76 10.09 15.35 -12.17
CA GLY A 76 9.03 14.55 -11.56
C GLY A 76 9.59 13.47 -10.66
N ALA A 77 10.63 12.77 -11.11
CA ALA A 77 11.31 11.75 -10.30
C ALA A 77 11.87 12.32 -8.99
N SER A 78 12.54 13.47 -9.02
CA SER A 78 13.15 14.07 -7.82
C SER A 78 12.09 14.51 -6.81
N ARG A 79 11.01 15.14 -7.27
CA ARG A 79 9.87 15.53 -6.41
C ARG A 79 9.20 14.32 -5.79
N PHE A 80 9.01 13.25 -6.55
CA PHE A 80 8.45 12.00 -6.04
C PHE A 80 9.37 11.36 -4.99
N GLY A 81 10.68 11.29 -5.24
CA GLY A 81 11.65 10.78 -4.27
C GLY A 81 11.68 11.60 -2.97
N ILE A 82 11.66 12.94 -3.07
CA ILE A 82 11.61 13.85 -1.91
C ILE A 82 10.30 13.67 -1.13
N MET A 83 9.16 13.55 -1.82
CA MET A 83 7.87 13.31 -1.18
C MET A 83 7.90 12.00 -0.37
N VAL A 84 8.39 10.90 -0.97
CA VAL A 84 8.48 9.60 -0.29
C VAL A 84 9.48 9.64 0.87
N PHE A 85 10.59 10.36 0.72
CA PHE A 85 11.55 10.61 1.81
C PHE A 85 10.88 11.25 3.01
N PHE A 86 10.13 12.34 2.82
CA PHE A 86 9.46 13.04 3.93
C PHE A 86 8.30 12.24 4.51
N LEU A 87 7.54 11.51 3.69
CA LEU A 87 6.49 10.61 4.18
C LEU A 87 7.08 9.52 5.09
N PHE A 88 8.21 8.91 4.70
CA PHE A 88 8.94 7.96 5.54
C PHE A 88 9.42 8.63 6.83
N LEU A 89 10.17 9.73 6.69
CA LEU A 89 10.83 10.40 7.81
C LEU A 89 9.83 10.85 8.88
N VAL A 90 8.71 11.47 8.46
CA VAL A 90 7.67 11.93 9.38
C VAL A 90 6.84 10.76 9.90
N GLY A 91 6.50 9.79 9.05
CA GLY A 91 5.73 8.61 9.43
C GLY A 91 6.44 7.80 10.52
N GLU A 92 7.66 7.35 10.25
CA GLU A 92 8.49 6.62 11.22
C GLU A 92 8.85 7.49 12.43
N GLY A 93 9.04 8.79 12.22
CA GLY A 93 9.29 9.74 13.30
C GLY A 93 8.15 9.79 14.33
N LEU A 94 6.90 9.74 13.87
CA LEU A 94 5.71 9.71 14.72
C LEU A 94 5.46 8.34 15.36
N LEU A 95 5.83 7.26 14.66
CA LEU A 95 5.72 5.88 15.14
C LEU A 95 6.78 5.52 16.18
N SER A 96 7.94 6.18 16.13
CA SER A 96 9.04 5.96 17.06
C SER A 96 8.63 6.04 18.53
N HIS A 97 9.20 5.11 19.30
CA HIS A 97 9.00 5.04 20.74
C HIS A 97 10.10 5.79 21.49
N THR A 98 11.29 5.94 20.90
CA THR A 98 12.46 6.49 21.59
C THR A 98 12.83 7.92 21.18
N LEU A 99 12.33 8.44 20.05
CA LEU A 99 12.68 9.79 19.56
C LEU A 99 12.39 10.91 20.56
N PHE A 100 11.39 10.71 21.41
CA PHE A 100 10.97 11.66 22.45
C PHE A 100 11.52 11.32 23.83
N THR A 101 12.59 10.52 23.89
CA THR A 101 13.23 10.05 25.13
C THR A 101 14.74 10.40 25.11
N PRO A 102 15.45 10.32 26.24
CA PRO A 102 16.90 10.59 26.29
C PRO A 102 17.75 9.68 25.40
N ILE A 103 17.23 8.53 24.97
CA ILE A 103 17.91 7.55 24.10
C ILE A 103 17.56 7.69 22.62
N TRP A 104 17.00 8.84 22.20
CA TRP A 104 16.57 9.14 20.82
C TRP A 104 17.60 8.80 19.73
N GLY A 105 18.90 8.87 20.06
CA GLY A 105 19.99 8.56 19.16
C GLY A 105 19.97 7.14 18.58
N ILE A 106 19.26 6.20 19.22
CA ILE A 106 19.16 4.82 18.77
C ILE A 106 18.28 4.70 17.51
N GLU A 107 17.14 5.41 17.46
CA GLU A 107 16.18 5.30 16.35
C GLU A 107 16.36 6.38 15.27
N ILE A 108 16.87 7.58 15.60
CA ILE A 108 16.98 8.67 14.62
C ILE A 108 17.84 8.29 13.40
N TRP A 109 18.95 7.58 13.61
CA TRP A 109 19.86 7.20 12.54
C TRP A 109 19.24 6.16 11.60
N PRO A 110 18.67 5.04 12.09
CA PRO A 110 17.89 4.14 11.26
C PRO A 110 16.76 4.84 10.48
N ILE A 111 16.05 5.77 11.11
CA ILE A 111 14.94 6.50 10.46
C ILE A 111 15.44 7.35 9.30
N ILE A 112 16.53 8.10 9.48
CA ILE A 112 17.13 8.91 8.40
C ILE A 112 17.65 8.00 7.27
N VAL A 113 18.36 6.92 7.61
CA VAL A 113 18.88 5.96 6.61
C VAL A 113 17.73 5.33 5.83
N GLY A 114 16.67 4.89 6.51
CA GLY A 114 15.46 4.34 5.91
C GLY A 114 14.74 5.34 5.00
N ALA A 115 14.67 6.61 5.40
CA ALA A 115 14.09 7.67 4.60
C ALA A 115 14.90 7.91 3.31
N VAL A 116 16.23 8.02 3.41
CA VAL A 116 17.11 8.16 2.24
C VAL A 116 16.98 6.95 1.31
N PHE A 117 17.06 5.74 1.86
CA PHE A 117 16.92 4.52 1.10
C PHE A 117 15.60 4.46 0.33
N THR A 118 14.49 4.74 1.01
CA THR A 118 13.16 4.66 0.40
C THR A 118 12.93 5.77 -0.62
N GLY A 119 13.39 6.99 -0.34
CA GLY A 119 13.33 8.12 -1.27
C GLY A 119 14.15 7.90 -2.54
N VAL A 120 15.39 7.40 -2.41
CA VAL A 120 16.25 7.05 -3.56
C VAL A 120 15.66 5.89 -4.37
N THR A 121 15.09 4.90 -3.69
CA THR A 121 14.42 3.76 -4.34
C THR A 121 13.21 4.23 -5.14
N ALA A 122 12.35 5.07 -4.55
CA ALA A 122 11.19 5.66 -5.22
C ALA A 122 11.60 6.50 -6.44
N TRP A 123 12.63 7.35 -6.29
CA TRP A 123 13.22 8.12 -7.38
C TRP A 123 13.72 7.22 -8.53
N ALA A 124 14.46 6.16 -8.20
CA ALA A 124 15.01 5.23 -9.18
C ALA A 124 13.90 4.46 -9.93
N MET A 125 12.90 3.96 -9.19
CA MET A 125 11.75 3.25 -9.77
C MET A 125 10.91 4.16 -10.68
N TYR A 126 10.67 5.40 -10.28
CA TYR A 126 9.95 6.37 -11.13
C TYR A 126 10.72 6.64 -12.42
N THR A 127 12.03 6.91 -12.30
CA THR A 127 12.94 7.18 -13.44
C THR A 127 13.00 6.00 -14.43
N ALA A 128 13.00 4.77 -13.91
CA ALA A 128 12.99 3.56 -14.73
C ALA A 128 11.64 3.30 -15.39
N GLY A 129 10.57 3.47 -14.62
CA GLY A 129 9.22 3.08 -14.96
C GLY A 129 8.53 3.99 -15.96
N GLU A 130 8.63 5.30 -15.75
CA GLU A 130 7.86 6.27 -16.52
C GLU A 130 8.16 6.21 -18.04
N PRO A 131 9.42 6.17 -18.53
CA PRO A 131 9.67 6.18 -19.97
C PRO A 131 9.20 4.91 -20.67
N LEU A 132 9.34 3.75 -20.00
CA LEU A 132 8.83 2.48 -20.53
C LEU A 132 7.31 2.44 -20.49
N GLY A 133 6.73 2.84 -19.37
CA GLY A 133 5.29 2.90 -19.17
C GLY A 133 4.60 3.78 -20.20
N ARG A 134 5.13 4.99 -20.46
CA ARG A 134 4.58 5.91 -21.48
C ARG A 134 4.60 5.34 -22.90
N ARG A 135 5.60 4.52 -23.24
CA ARG A 135 5.66 3.88 -24.58
C ARG A 135 4.59 2.82 -24.78
N ILE A 136 4.24 2.12 -23.71
CA ILE A 136 3.39 0.94 -23.77
C ILE A 136 1.93 1.30 -23.47
N TRP A 137 1.70 2.13 -22.45
CA TRP A 137 0.39 2.58 -21.98
C TRP A 137 0.45 4.08 -21.66
N PRO A 138 0.40 4.96 -22.68
CA PRO A 138 0.55 6.41 -22.50
C PRO A 138 -0.40 7.00 -21.44
N THR A 139 -1.65 6.52 -21.42
CA THR A 139 -2.71 6.99 -20.53
C THR A 139 -2.45 6.71 -19.06
N MET A 140 -1.64 5.69 -18.73
CA MET A 140 -1.40 5.27 -17.35
C MET A 140 -0.60 6.29 -16.53
N PHE A 141 0.31 7.03 -17.18
CA PHE A 141 1.22 7.97 -16.52
C PHE A 141 0.78 9.43 -16.64
N VAL A 142 -0.33 9.73 -17.32
CA VAL A 142 -0.80 11.11 -17.54
C VAL A 142 -1.01 11.83 -16.21
N SER A 143 -1.76 11.23 -15.28
CA SER A 143 -2.06 11.82 -13.97
C SER A 143 -0.82 11.99 -13.10
N SER A 144 0.12 11.04 -13.12
CA SER A 144 1.38 11.17 -12.38
C SER A 144 2.28 12.28 -12.93
N SER A 145 2.32 12.43 -14.26
CA SER A 145 3.12 13.48 -14.89
C SER A 145 2.51 14.88 -14.68
N LEU A 146 1.19 15.01 -14.69
CA LEU A 146 0.54 16.27 -14.31
C LEU A 146 0.88 16.66 -12.86
N LEU A 147 0.85 15.69 -11.94
CA LEU A 147 1.11 15.91 -10.53
C LEU A 147 2.58 16.29 -10.25
N PHE A 148 3.55 15.61 -10.88
CA PHE A 148 4.97 15.74 -10.53
C PHE A 148 5.79 16.58 -11.52
N SER A 149 5.45 16.59 -12.81
CA SER A 149 6.25 17.28 -13.84
C SER A 149 5.95 18.79 -13.93
N GLN A 150 4.78 19.25 -13.49
CA GLN A 150 4.39 20.65 -13.62
C GLN A 150 4.99 21.53 -12.52
N ALA A 151 5.52 22.71 -12.86
CA ALA A 151 6.12 23.64 -11.89
C ALA A 151 5.15 24.09 -10.77
N ARG A 152 3.84 24.04 -11.02
CA ARG A 152 2.79 24.24 -10.03
C ARG A 152 1.79 23.10 -10.14
N VAL A 153 1.47 22.47 -9.02
CA VAL A 153 0.33 21.54 -8.96
C VAL A 153 -0.93 22.36 -9.22
N PRO A 154 -1.74 22.05 -10.25
CA PRO A 154 -2.98 22.76 -10.47
C PRO A 154 -3.87 22.55 -9.25
N ARG A 155 -4.27 23.65 -8.60
CA ARG A 155 -5.07 23.57 -7.37
C ARG A 155 -6.38 22.80 -7.59
N ARG A 156 -6.94 22.84 -8.80
CA ARG A 156 -8.16 22.13 -9.19
C ARG A 156 -7.97 21.48 -10.55
N ASP A 157 -7.51 20.24 -10.55
CA ASP A 157 -7.40 19.42 -11.76
C ASP A 157 -8.44 18.28 -11.71
N PRO A 158 -9.40 18.25 -12.66
CA PRO A 158 -10.41 17.20 -12.74
C PRO A 158 -9.83 15.78 -12.85
N LEU A 159 -8.70 15.61 -13.54
CA LEU A 159 -8.07 14.31 -13.73
C LEU A 159 -7.49 13.77 -12.42
N ILE A 160 -6.90 14.65 -11.62
CA ILE A 160 -6.36 14.30 -10.30
C ILE A 160 -7.52 14.00 -9.35
N GLY A 161 -8.54 14.87 -9.31
CA GLY A 161 -9.74 14.67 -8.48
C GLY A 161 -10.45 13.35 -8.77
N GLN A 162 -10.68 13.05 -10.05
CA GLN A 162 -11.26 11.78 -10.48
C GLN A 162 -10.39 10.58 -10.09
N SER A 163 -9.08 10.66 -10.28
CA SER A 163 -8.15 9.58 -9.92
C SER A 163 -8.20 9.29 -8.42
N VAL A 164 -8.23 10.34 -7.58
CA VAL A 164 -8.34 10.22 -6.13
C VAL A 164 -9.65 9.52 -5.76
N LEU A 165 -10.80 10.01 -6.24
CA LEU A 165 -12.12 9.44 -5.93
C LEU A 165 -12.26 7.98 -6.38
N VAL A 166 -11.81 7.66 -7.59
CA VAL A 166 -11.81 6.27 -8.09
C VAL A 166 -10.93 5.38 -7.23
N GLY A 167 -9.78 5.89 -6.77
CA GLY A 167 -8.93 5.19 -5.82
C GLY A 167 -9.67 4.88 -4.51
N LEU A 168 -10.30 5.89 -3.90
CA LEU A 168 -11.08 5.74 -2.66
C LEU A 168 -12.23 4.73 -2.80
N ILE A 169 -13.01 4.82 -3.88
CA ILE A 169 -14.10 3.86 -4.15
C ILE A 169 -13.53 2.46 -4.34
N GLY A 170 -12.46 2.35 -5.14
CA GLY A 170 -11.77 1.08 -5.37
C GLY A 170 -11.20 0.47 -4.10
N ALA A 171 -10.77 1.29 -3.15
CA ALA A 171 -10.30 0.84 -1.85
C ALA A 171 -11.43 0.29 -1.00
N GLY A 172 -12.56 1.00 -0.95
CA GLY A 172 -13.76 0.53 -0.25
C GLY A 172 -14.26 -0.81 -0.78
N LEU A 173 -14.28 -0.99 -2.10
CA LEU A 173 -14.70 -2.25 -2.73
C LEU A 173 -13.76 -3.42 -2.41
N ILE A 174 -12.44 -3.22 -2.51
CA ILE A 174 -11.47 -4.27 -2.13
C ILE A 174 -11.56 -4.57 -0.64
N PHE A 175 -11.68 -3.54 0.20
CA PHE A 175 -11.82 -3.72 1.64
C PHE A 175 -13.06 -4.56 1.99
N LEU A 176 -14.19 -4.30 1.33
CA LEU A 176 -15.41 -5.09 1.51
C LEU A 176 -15.21 -6.55 1.10
N LEU A 177 -14.54 -6.79 -0.04
CA LEU A 177 -14.25 -8.13 -0.55
C LEU A 177 -13.29 -8.92 0.36
N ASP A 178 -12.18 -8.31 0.76
CA ASP A 178 -11.09 -8.96 1.49
C ASP A 178 -11.37 -9.08 2.99
N GLY A 179 -12.24 -8.22 3.54
CA GLY A 179 -12.60 -8.16 4.95
C GLY A 179 -14.01 -8.69 5.23
N PRO A 180 -15.03 -7.81 5.42
CA PRO A 180 -16.36 -8.21 5.87
C PRO A 180 -17.01 -9.31 5.04
N LEU A 181 -16.99 -9.21 3.70
CA LEU A 181 -17.61 -10.23 2.86
C LEU A 181 -16.93 -11.59 3.04
N ARG A 182 -15.61 -11.60 3.16
CA ARG A 182 -14.86 -12.84 3.37
C ARG A 182 -15.20 -13.47 4.72
N TRP A 183 -15.14 -12.73 5.82
CA TRP A 183 -15.28 -13.30 7.16
C TRP A 183 -16.72 -13.48 7.62
N ASP A 184 -17.63 -12.61 7.19
CA ASP A 184 -19.03 -12.64 7.63
C ASP A 184 -19.89 -13.54 6.72
N VAL A 185 -19.45 -13.77 5.47
CA VAL A 185 -20.24 -14.52 4.47
C VAL A 185 -19.48 -15.73 3.95
N VAL A 186 -18.31 -15.54 3.33
CA VAL A 186 -17.61 -16.65 2.63
C VAL A 186 -17.11 -17.72 3.60
N GLU A 187 -16.42 -17.34 4.67
CA GLU A 187 -15.85 -18.29 5.64
C GLU A 187 -16.94 -19.09 6.40
N PRO A 188 -18.02 -18.47 6.91
CA PRO A 188 -19.13 -19.19 7.52
C PRO A 188 -19.84 -20.15 6.55
N LEU A 189 -20.03 -19.75 5.29
CA LEU A 189 -20.60 -20.63 4.26
C LEU A 189 -19.72 -21.86 3.98
N LEU A 190 -18.41 -21.73 4.17
CA LEU A 190 -17.45 -22.83 4.06
C LEU A 190 -17.30 -23.64 5.37
N GLY A 191 -18.13 -23.35 6.38
CA GLY A 191 -18.07 -24.02 7.69
C GLY A 191 -16.82 -23.69 8.51
N LYS A 192 -16.12 -22.60 8.16
CA LYS A 192 -14.94 -22.17 8.91
C LYS A 192 -15.39 -21.38 10.14
N PRO A 193 -14.74 -21.59 11.30
CA PRO A 193 -15.00 -20.75 12.46
C PRO A 193 -14.70 -19.31 12.08
N HIS A 194 -15.54 -18.39 12.56
CA HIS A 194 -15.32 -16.97 12.35
C HIS A 194 -13.91 -16.62 12.83
N SER A 195 -13.05 -16.17 11.92
CA SER A 195 -11.68 -15.84 12.29
C SER A 195 -11.75 -14.69 13.28
N ILE A 196 -11.45 -14.96 14.54
CA ILE A 196 -11.30 -13.92 15.55
C ILE A 196 -10.14 -13.07 15.06
N ASP A 197 -10.47 -11.88 14.55
CA ASP A 197 -9.52 -10.89 14.10
C ASP A 197 -8.60 -10.65 15.31
N ILE A 198 -7.38 -11.19 15.26
CA ILE A 198 -6.41 -11.07 16.34
C ILE A 198 -6.39 -9.58 16.65
N VAL A 199 -6.84 -9.21 17.86
CA VAL A 199 -6.92 -7.82 18.29
C VAL A 199 -5.50 -7.31 18.21
N ASN A 200 -5.18 -6.67 17.09
CA ASN A 200 -3.83 -6.23 16.87
C ASN A 200 -3.65 -5.10 17.86
N LEU A 201 -2.82 -5.28 18.89
CA LEU A 201 -2.63 -4.25 19.92
C LEU A 201 -2.04 -2.97 19.31
N SER A 202 -1.46 -3.05 18.10
CA SER A 202 -1.22 -1.87 17.25
C SER A 202 -2.50 -1.22 16.72
N ARG A 203 -3.69 -1.53 17.23
CA ARG A 203 -4.94 -0.77 17.02
C ARG A 203 -5.26 0.11 18.24
N ILE A 204 -4.64 -0.17 19.38
CA ILE A 204 -4.69 0.65 20.60
C ILE A 204 -3.62 1.72 20.46
N ILE A 205 -3.80 2.59 19.47
CA ILE A 205 -2.83 3.58 19.06
C ILE A 205 -3.22 4.94 19.62
N GLY A 206 -2.26 5.63 20.26
CA GLY A 206 -2.37 7.05 20.57
C GLY A 206 -2.38 7.90 19.29
N GLN A 207 -2.99 9.09 19.34
CA GLN A 207 -3.18 9.99 18.19
C GLN A 207 -1.91 10.20 17.35
N ARG A 208 -0.75 10.31 18.00
CA ARG A 208 0.56 10.44 17.34
C ARG A 208 0.86 9.26 16.42
N GLN A 209 0.72 8.02 16.90
CA GLN A 209 1.07 6.86 16.09
C GLN A 209 0.00 6.62 15.01
N ALA A 210 -1.24 7.07 15.21
CA ALA A 210 -2.29 7.01 14.17
C ALA A 210 -1.91 7.90 12.98
N LEU A 211 -1.48 9.14 13.24
CA LEU A 211 -0.92 10.01 12.22
C LEU A 211 0.36 9.43 11.60
N GLY A 212 1.21 8.79 12.40
CA GLY A 212 2.39 8.08 11.93
C GLY A 212 2.05 6.99 10.92
N LEU A 213 1.07 6.13 11.22
CA LEU A 213 0.59 5.11 10.29
C LEU A 213 -0.02 5.70 9.02
N ALA A 214 -0.76 6.80 9.16
CA ALA A 214 -1.36 7.49 8.03
C ALA A 214 -0.31 8.07 7.06
N LEU A 215 0.90 8.32 7.54
CA LEU A 215 2.01 8.86 6.75
C LEU A 215 3.01 7.79 6.32
N ASN A 216 3.15 6.70 7.08
CA ASN A 216 4.12 5.64 6.85
C ASN A 216 3.68 4.68 5.72
N HIS A 217 3.45 5.23 4.53
CA HIS A 217 3.13 4.48 3.31
C HIS A 217 4.36 4.27 2.43
N SER A 218 5.51 4.77 2.83
CA SER A 218 6.75 4.83 2.04
C SER A 218 7.23 3.46 1.55
N MET A 219 7.32 2.46 2.44
CA MET A 219 7.68 1.09 2.04
C MET A 219 6.62 0.44 1.16
N LEU A 220 5.34 0.72 1.43
CA LEU A 220 4.22 0.21 0.65
C LEU A 220 4.19 0.82 -0.75
N ILE A 221 4.50 2.11 -0.88
CA ILE A 221 4.67 2.78 -2.17
C ILE A 221 5.76 2.08 -2.97
N GLY A 222 6.89 1.73 -2.34
CA GLY A 222 7.93 0.90 -2.97
C GLY A 222 7.37 -0.45 -3.48
N TYR A 223 6.60 -1.14 -2.65
CA TYR A 223 5.95 -2.40 -3.02
C TYR A 223 4.95 -2.23 -4.18
N TRP A 224 4.18 -1.15 -4.20
CA TRP A 224 3.22 -0.86 -5.29
C TRP A 224 3.92 -0.41 -6.58
N LEU A 225 5.06 0.27 -6.48
CA LEU A 225 5.91 0.56 -7.64
C LEU A 225 6.47 -0.73 -8.23
N LEU A 226 6.84 -1.73 -7.42
CA LEU A 226 7.22 -3.05 -7.92
C LEU A 226 6.07 -3.70 -8.71
N HIS A 227 4.82 -3.52 -8.30
CA HIS A 227 3.64 -4.02 -9.04
C HIS A 227 3.52 -3.38 -10.42
N ILE A 228 3.67 -2.04 -10.48
CA ILE A 228 3.66 -1.29 -11.73
C ILE A 228 4.85 -1.71 -12.61
N MET A 229 6.03 -1.89 -12.01
CA MET A 229 7.22 -2.33 -12.75
C MET A 229 7.04 -3.73 -13.31
N ALA A 230 6.53 -4.68 -12.53
CA ALA A 230 6.22 -6.01 -13.02
C ALA A 230 5.34 -5.96 -14.27
N LEU A 231 4.27 -5.15 -14.26
CA LEU A 231 3.42 -4.95 -15.43
C LEU A 231 4.18 -4.39 -16.63
N VAL A 232 4.91 -3.29 -16.43
CA VAL A 232 5.66 -2.61 -17.50
C VAL A 232 6.73 -3.52 -18.11
N LEU A 233 7.44 -4.29 -17.28
CA LEU A 233 8.50 -5.20 -17.70
C LEU A 233 7.95 -6.42 -18.44
N ILE A 234 6.94 -7.08 -17.87
CA ILE A 234 6.28 -8.21 -18.51
C ILE A 234 5.72 -7.76 -19.85
N ARG A 235 5.09 -6.59 -19.91
CA ARG A 235 4.52 -6.07 -21.16
C ARG A 235 5.58 -5.64 -22.18
N ALA A 236 6.77 -5.21 -21.74
CA ALA A 236 7.89 -4.92 -22.63
C ALA A 236 8.43 -6.18 -23.31
N VAL A 237 8.40 -7.33 -22.62
CA VAL A 237 8.85 -8.63 -23.15
C VAL A 237 7.74 -9.34 -23.94
N VAL A 238 6.50 -9.27 -23.44
CA VAL A 238 5.35 -10.02 -23.97
C VAL A 238 4.58 -9.18 -24.98
N ARG A 239 4.66 -9.59 -26.26
CA ARG A 239 4.00 -8.92 -27.38
C ARG A 239 2.47 -8.96 -27.29
N ARG A 240 1.88 -10.04 -26.73
CA ARG A 240 0.42 -10.22 -26.62
C ARG A 240 -0.12 -9.52 -25.35
N PRO A 241 -0.99 -8.50 -25.46
CA PRO A 241 -1.43 -7.71 -24.31
C PRO A 241 -2.20 -8.53 -23.27
N LYS A 242 -3.07 -9.45 -23.72
CA LYS A 242 -3.84 -10.33 -22.83
C LYS A 242 -2.94 -11.27 -22.00
N LEU A 243 -1.91 -11.83 -22.64
CA LEU A 243 -0.94 -12.69 -21.95
C LEU A 243 -0.11 -11.90 -20.94
N ALA A 244 0.29 -10.67 -21.29
CA ALA A 244 1.00 -9.80 -20.37
C ALA A 244 0.19 -9.53 -19.09
N MET A 245 -1.10 -9.21 -19.23
CA MET A 245 -2.00 -9.01 -18.08
C MET A 245 -2.12 -10.28 -17.22
N ALA A 246 -2.33 -11.44 -17.84
CA ALA A 246 -2.43 -12.71 -17.12
C ALA A 246 -1.15 -13.04 -16.33
N LEU A 247 0.02 -12.84 -16.95
CA LEU A 247 1.31 -13.04 -16.28
C LEU A 247 1.55 -12.03 -15.16
N THR A 248 1.14 -10.77 -15.34
CA THR A 248 1.21 -9.77 -14.28
C THR A 248 0.35 -10.18 -13.08
N LEU A 249 -0.88 -10.66 -13.30
CA LEU A 249 -1.74 -11.14 -12.22
C LEU A 249 -1.12 -12.33 -11.50
N ALA A 250 -0.56 -13.29 -12.24
CA ALA A 250 0.14 -14.43 -11.65
C ALA A 250 1.32 -13.97 -10.76
N VAL A 251 2.09 -12.97 -11.21
CA VAL A 251 3.19 -12.39 -10.41
C VAL A 251 2.66 -11.67 -9.18
N TRP A 252 1.58 -10.88 -9.28
CA TRP A 252 1.01 -10.18 -8.13
C TRP A 252 0.48 -11.14 -7.07
N VAL A 253 -0.22 -12.20 -7.49
CA VAL A 253 -0.70 -13.25 -6.57
C VAL A 253 0.48 -14.00 -5.95
N LEU A 254 1.54 -14.28 -6.71
CA LEU A 254 2.77 -14.87 -6.16
C LEU A 254 3.42 -13.95 -5.11
N LEU A 255 3.42 -12.64 -5.35
CA LEU A 255 3.96 -11.64 -4.41
C LEU A 255 3.08 -11.44 -3.16
N ALA A 256 1.79 -11.79 -3.21
CA ALA A 256 0.91 -11.80 -2.05
C ALA A 256 1.22 -12.98 -1.10
N GLY A 257 1.84 -14.03 -1.63
CA GLY A 257 2.26 -15.21 -0.88
C GLY A 257 1.24 -16.35 -0.90
N PRO A 258 1.62 -17.52 -0.37
CA PRO A 258 0.74 -18.67 -0.29
C PRO A 258 -0.45 -18.41 0.64
N GLY A 259 -1.58 -18.98 0.27
CA GLY A 259 -2.81 -18.97 1.04
C GLY A 259 -3.63 -20.20 0.73
N SER A 260 -4.70 -20.39 1.48
CA SER A 260 -5.76 -21.32 1.12
C SER A 260 -6.37 -20.96 -0.25
N LEU A 261 -6.98 -21.94 -0.92
CA LEU A 261 -7.50 -21.74 -2.28
C LEU A 261 -8.46 -20.55 -2.37
N GLU A 262 -9.37 -20.40 -1.41
CA GLU A 262 -10.30 -19.26 -1.37
C GLU A 262 -9.59 -17.92 -1.21
N ARG A 263 -8.51 -17.86 -0.42
CA ARG A 263 -7.69 -16.65 -0.26
C ARG A 263 -7.01 -16.30 -1.58
N VAL A 264 -6.43 -17.28 -2.25
CA VAL A 264 -5.77 -17.08 -3.56
C VAL A 264 -6.77 -16.60 -4.61
N LEU A 265 -8.00 -17.13 -4.61
CA LEU A 265 -9.06 -16.69 -5.52
C LEU A 265 -9.50 -15.25 -5.23
N LEU A 266 -9.65 -14.88 -3.96
CA LEU A 266 -9.95 -13.50 -3.56
C LEU A 266 -8.81 -12.54 -3.93
N ASP A 267 -7.55 -12.93 -3.64
CA ASP A 267 -6.36 -12.17 -4.00
C ASP A 267 -6.28 -11.97 -5.53
N LEU A 268 -6.67 -12.97 -6.32
CA LEU A 268 -6.73 -12.87 -7.78
C LEU A 268 -7.80 -11.88 -8.24
N VAL A 269 -8.99 -11.89 -7.63
CA VAL A 269 -10.08 -10.94 -7.93
C VAL A 269 -9.65 -9.51 -7.56
N SER A 270 -9.11 -9.32 -6.36
CA SER A 270 -8.61 -8.04 -5.87
C SER A 270 -7.45 -7.53 -6.73
N ALA A 271 -6.52 -8.40 -7.15
CA ALA A 271 -5.45 -8.07 -8.08
C ALA A 271 -5.96 -7.67 -9.47
N ALA A 272 -6.94 -8.42 -10.01
CA ALA A 272 -7.57 -8.11 -11.30
C ALA A 272 -8.28 -6.76 -11.27
N PHE A 273 -9.00 -6.46 -10.20
CA PHE A 273 -9.69 -5.19 -10.01
C PHE A 273 -8.70 -4.01 -9.86
N SER A 274 -7.64 -4.18 -9.07
CA SER A 274 -6.56 -3.20 -9.00
C SER A 274 -5.84 -2.97 -10.34
N LEU A 275 -5.60 -4.04 -11.11
CA LEU A 275 -4.98 -3.93 -12.43
C LEU A 275 -5.91 -3.18 -13.41
N PHE A 276 -7.22 -3.45 -13.34
CA PHE A 276 -8.21 -2.71 -14.10
C PHE A 276 -8.18 -1.21 -13.75
N ILE A 277 -8.12 -0.87 -12.45
CA ILE A 277 -8.01 0.53 -12.01
C ILE A 277 -6.73 1.19 -12.58
N LEU A 278 -5.59 0.51 -12.44
CA LEU A 278 -4.30 0.98 -12.93
C LEU A 278 -4.31 1.23 -14.45
N LEU A 279 -4.90 0.34 -15.23
CA LEU A 279 -4.93 0.45 -16.70
C LEU A 279 -5.91 1.52 -17.18
N ARG A 280 -7.05 1.70 -16.50
CA ARG A 280 -8.14 2.57 -16.96
C ARG A 280 -8.08 4.00 -16.42
N TRP A 281 -7.59 4.20 -15.19
CA TRP A 281 -7.50 5.51 -14.52
C TRP A 281 -6.06 5.90 -14.14
N GLY A 282 -5.09 5.01 -14.30
CA GLY A 282 -3.67 5.32 -14.20
C GLY A 282 -3.04 5.10 -12.83
N VAL A 283 -1.76 5.46 -12.72
CA VAL A 283 -0.92 5.20 -11.54
C VAL A 283 -1.45 5.89 -10.28
N VAL A 284 -1.91 7.14 -10.41
CA VAL A 284 -2.39 7.91 -9.25
C VAL A 284 -3.62 7.25 -8.63
N ALA A 285 -4.57 6.80 -9.44
CA ALA A 285 -5.76 6.11 -8.94
C ALA A 285 -5.40 4.79 -8.22
N PHE A 286 -4.46 4.03 -8.78
CA PHE A 286 -3.97 2.79 -8.16
C PHE A 286 -3.23 3.04 -6.84
N ILE A 287 -2.35 4.05 -6.77
CA ILE A 287 -1.66 4.40 -5.52
C ILE A 287 -2.68 4.87 -4.47
N MET A 288 -3.63 5.74 -4.85
CA MET A 288 -4.66 6.21 -3.92
C MET A 288 -5.57 5.08 -3.45
N GLN A 289 -5.89 4.10 -4.30
CA GLN A 289 -6.59 2.88 -3.89
C GLN A 289 -5.81 2.16 -2.78
N ARG A 290 -4.50 1.98 -2.96
CA ARG A 290 -3.70 1.22 -2.01
C ARG A 290 -3.46 1.98 -0.70
N VAL A 291 -3.27 3.30 -0.75
CA VAL A 291 -3.20 4.16 0.44
C VAL A 291 -4.52 4.12 1.21
N ALA A 292 -5.65 4.34 0.54
CA ALA A 292 -6.95 4.34 1.20
C ALA A 292 -7.29 2.96 1.77
N LEU A 293 -6.94 1.88 1.07
CA LEU A 293 -7.12 0.50 1.57
C LEU A 293 -6.31 0.29 2.85
N TYR A 294 -5.05 0.69 2.87
CA TYR A 294 -4.21 0.61 4.06
C TYR A 294 -4.83 1.39 5.22
N ILE A 295 -5.21 2.66 5.00
CA ILE A 295 -5.86 3.48 6.03
C ILE A 295 -7.14 2.83 6.54
N LEU A 296 -8.00 2.28 5.67
CA LEU A 296 -9.22 1.57 6.07
C LEU A 296 -8.95 0.39 7.00
N TRP A 297 -7.91 -0.40 6.71
CA TRP A 297 -7.52 -1.54 7.54
C TRP A 297 -7.14 -1.13 8.97
N PHE A 298 -6.54 0.04 9.15
CA PHE A 298 -6.18 0.60 10.47
C PHE A 298 -7.29 1.46 11.09
N ALA A 299 -8.18 2.03 10.29
CA ALA A 299 -9.29 2.86 10.74
C ALA A 299 -10.39 2.06 11.45
N ARG A 300 -10.36 0.72 11.39
CA ARG A 300 -11.36 -0.16 12.03
C ARG A 300 -11.39 0.08 13.55
N PRO A 301 -12.46 0.69 14.10
CA PRO A 301 -12.61 0.84 15.54
C PRO A 301 -12.98 -0.52 16.14
N LEU A 302 -12.31 -0.90 17.23
CA LEU A 302 -12.75 -2.05 18.04
C LEU A 302 -14.02 -1.69 18.82
N GLU A 303 -14.13 -0.44 19.29
CA GLU A 303 -15.31 0.15 19.96
C GLU A 303 -15.30 1.68 19.73
N MET A 304 -16.43 2.31 19.40
CA MET A 304 -16.51 3.76 19.14
C MET A 304 -16.52 4.60 20.44
N ASP A 305 -16.98 4.01 21.54
CA ASP A 305 -17.17 4.70 22.82
C ASP A 305 -15.92 4.64 23.73
N GLY A 306 -14.91 3.86 23.34
CA GLY A 306 -13.68 3.66 24.10
C GLY A 306 -12.59 4.70 23.80
N TRP A 307 -11.64 4.87 24.73
CA TRP A 307 -10.45 5.73 24.56
C TRP A 307 -9.57 5.34 23.35
N THR A 308 -9.75 4.13 22.83
CA THR A 308 -9.11 3.58 21.62
C THR A 308 -9.66 4.17 20.31
N SER A 309 -10.84 4.82 20.33
CA SER A 309 -11.50 5.29 19.11
C SER A 309 -10.83 6.52 18.46
N GLN A 310 -10.03 7.26 19.23
CA GLN A 310 -9.43 8.53 18.77
C GLN A 310 -8.51 8.34 17.57
N GLY A 311 -7.67 7.30 17.56
CA GLY A 311 -6.80 7.00 16.43
C GLY A 311 -7.58 6.65 15.17
N SER A 312 -8.60 5.80 15.31
CA SER A 312 -9.51 5.43 14.22
C SER A 312 -10.25 6.64 13.64
N LEU A 313 -10.75 7.55 14.49
CA LEU A 313 -11.44 8.77 14.05
C LEU A 313 -10.54 9.70 13.24
N ILE A 314 -9.25 9.82 13.59
CA ILE A 314 -8.27 10.59 12.81
C ILE A 314 -8.12 9.98 11.41
N LEU A 315 -8.00 8.66 11.31
CA LEU A 315 -7.85 7.95 10.04
C LEU A 315 -9.11 8.05 9.17
N VAL A 316 -10.30 7.91 9.76
CA VAL A 316 -11.58 8.14 9.07
C VAL A 316 -11.69 9.60 8.60
N GLY A 317 -11.34 10.55 9.45
CA GLY A 317 -11.30 11.97 9.12
C GLY A 317 -10.38 12.25 7.92
N MET A 318 -9.21 11.61 7.86
CA MET A 318 -8.29 11.73 6.73
C MET A 318 -8.90 11.17 5.42
N LEU A 319 -9.60 10.03 5.47
CA LEU A 319 -10.31 9.51 4.30
C LEU A 319 -11.41 10.47 3.82
N ILE A 320 -12.16 11.06 4.75
CA ILE A 320 -13.19 12.07 4.43
C ILE A 320 -12.54 13.29 3.78
N LEU A 321 -11.43 13.80 4.32
CA LEU A 321 -10.69 14.92 3.75
C LEU A 321 -10.18 14.61 2.34
N LEU A 322 -9.68 13.40 2.10
CA LEU A 322 -9.25 12.96 0.76
C LEU A 322 -10.43 12.86 -0.21
N ALA A 323 -11.59 12.38 0.23
CA ALA A 323 -12.81 12.34 -0.58
C ALA A 323 -13.32 13.76 -0.91
N LEU A 324 -13.35 14.65 0.08
CA LEU A 324 -13.72 16.06 -0.11
C LEU A 324 -12.76 16.77 -1.05
N TYR A 325 -11.45 16.53 -0.90
CA TYR A 325 -10.44 17.05 -1.82
C TYR A 325 -10.64 16.50 -3.24
N GLY A 326 -10.86 15.20 -3.38
CA GLY A 326 -11.12 14.56 -4.67
C GLY A 326 -12.33 15.16 -5.37
N ALA A 327 -13.44 15.36 -4.65
CA ALA A 327 -14.65 16.00 -5.17
C ALA A 327 -14.40 17.47 -5.52
N TRP A 328 -13.73 18.22 -4.66
CA TRP A 328 -13.41 19.62 -4.89
C TRP A 328 -12.47 19.85 -6.08
N ALA A 329 -11.47 18.98 -6.26
CA ALA A 329 -10.56 19.02 -7.39
C ALA A 329 -11.26 18.58 -8.69
N ALA A 330 -12.17 17.58 -8.61
CA ALA A 330 -12.98 17.12 -9.73
C ALA A 330 -13.90 18.21 -10.31
N MET A 331 -14.36 19.14 -9.47
CA MET A 331 -15.19 20.29 -9.86
C MET A 331 -14.40 21.47 -10.45
N GLY A 332 -13.09 21.35 -10.62
CA GLY A 332 -12.29 22.38 -11.28
C GLY A 332 -12.71 22.60 -12.72
N GLU A 333 -13.01 23.83 -13.12
CA GLU A 333 -13.13 24.17 -14.53
C GLU A 333 -11.78 23.89 -15.20
N GLY A 334 -11.74 22.87 -16.07
CA GLY A 334 -10.54 22.52 -16.81
C GLY A 334 -10.04 23.75 -17.56
N GLN A 335 -8.81 24.18 -17.29
CA GLN A 335 -8.17 25.35 -17.91
C GLN A 335 -8.00 25.24 -19.45
N GLY A 336 -8.61 24.26 -20.11
CA GLY A 336 -8.49 23.97 -21.53
C GLY A 336 -9.50 24.62 -22.47
N GLN A 337 -10.50 25.37 -21.98
CA GLN A 337 -11.45 26.10 -22.87
C GLN A 337 -11.09 27.58 -23.09
N GLY A 338 -10.01 28.07 -22.48
CA GLY A 338 -9.60 29.48 -22.57
C GLY A 338 -8.67 29.84 -23.73
N GLN A 339 -8.11 28.84 -24.44
CA GLN A 339 -7.13 29.09 -25.52
C GLN A 339 -7.77 29.10 -26.92
N ASP A 340 -8.86 28.37 -27.13
CA ASP A 340 -9.60 28.35 -28.42
C ASP A 340 -10.41 29.63 -28.71
N ARG A 341 -10.54 30.55 -27.74
CA ARG A 341 -11.25 31.84 -27.94
C ARG A 341 -10.35 33.04 -28.23
N ARG A 342 -9.02 32.88 -28.21
CA ARG A 342 -8.07 33.98 -28.50
C ARG A 342 -7.49 33.95 -29.91
N GLU A 343 -7.77 32.92 -30.71
CA GLU A 343 -7.36 32.86 -32.12
C GLU A 343 -8.51 33.14 -33.10
N SER A 344 -9.72 33.46 -32.61
CA SER A 344 -10.88 33.79 -33.46
C SER A 344 -11.28 35.27 -33.48
N VAL A 345 -10.51 36.16 -32.86
CA VAL A 345 -10.70 37.62 -32.95
C VAL A 345 -9.35 38.32 -32.87
N GLY A 346 -8.85 38.84 -33.99
CA GLY A 346 -7.68 39.71 -34.06
C GLY A 346 -6.82 39.47 -35.27
#